data_AF-A0A6P5EEG8-F1
#
_entry.id   AF-A0A6P5EEG8-F1
#
_cell.length_a   1.000
_cell.length_b   1.000
_cell.length_c   1.000
_cell.angle_alpha   90.00
_cell.angle_beta   90.00
_cell.angle_gamma   90.00
#
_symmetry.space_group_name_H-M   'P 1'
#
loop_
_entity.id
_entity.type
_entity.pdbx_description
1 polymer ?
#
loop_
_entity_poly.entity_id
_entity_poly.type
_entity_poly.pdbx_seq_one_letter_code
_entity_poly.pdbx_strand_id
1 'polypeptide(L)'
;NYLVQHLLEKRIWPLTSGILQTLRGHFANLSTQKYSSNVVENCLKNTTSDERESIIRELLWSPNILDIFVDLYGNYVMQTALSVAKGGVHKELLDVLKKNLPTLTQQG
;
A
#
# COMPACT_ATOMS: atom_id res chain seq x y z
N ASN A 1 -13.98 -7.63 -1.66
CA ASN A 1 -15.13 -6.87 -2.20
C ASN A 1 -15.01 -6.86 -3.71
N TYR A 2 -15.67 -7.82 -4.38
CA TYR A 2 -15.48 -8.08 -5.82
C TYR A 2 -15.82 -6.87 -6.70
N LEU A 3 -16.78 -6.04 -6.30
CA LEU A 3 -17.19 -4.87 -7.06
C LEU A 3 -16.09 -3.80 -7.14
N VAL A 4 -15.39 -3.54 -6.04
CA VAL A 4 -14.31 -2.53 -5.99
C VAL A 4 -13.14 -2.99 -6.86
N GLN A 5 -12.75 -4.27 -6.77
CA GLN A 5 -11.71 -4.83 -7.64
C GLN A 5 -12.12 -4.80 -9.13
N HIS A 6 -13.37 -5.14 -9.44
CA HIS A 6 -13.85 -5.11 -10.82
C HIS A 6 -13.87 -3.69 -11.42
N LEU A 7 -14.28 -2.70 -10.64
CA LEU A 7 -14.27 -1.29 -11.06
C LEU A 7 -12.84 -0.78 -11.32
N LEU A 8 -11.90 -1.25 -10.50
CA LEU A 8 -10.48 -0.97 -10.64
C LEU A 8 -9.86 -1.62 -11.88
N GLU A 9 -10.24 -2.87 -12.20
CA GLU A 9 -9.79 -3.60 -13.40
C GLU A 9 -10.33 -2.99 -14.71
N LYS A 10 -11.57 -2.46 -14.68
CA LYS A 10 -12.25 -1.89 -15.85
C LYS A 10 -11.75 -0.48 -16.24
N ARG A 11 -10.78 0.10 -15.52
CA ARG A 11 -10.20 1.44 -15.79
C ARG A 11 -11.24 2.57 -15.92
N ILE A 12 -12.36 2.51 -15.18
CA ILE A 12 -13.33 3.61 -15.12
C ILE A 12 -12.78 4.68 -14.16
N TRP A 13 -11.78 5.41 -14.64
CA TRP A 13 -10.94 6.36 -13.90
C TRP A 13 -11.66 7.52 -13.19
N PRO A 14 -12.79 8.06 -13.69
CA PRO A 14 -13.52 9.11 -12.99
C PRO A 14 -14.12 8.66 -11.64
N LEU A 15 -14.40 7.36 -11.47
CA LEU A 15 -14.92 6.81 -10.19
C LEU A 15 -13.82 6.60 -9.14
N THR A 16 -12.56 6.51 -9.54
CA THR A 16 -11.48 6.01 -8.68
C THR A 16 -11.05 7.04 -7.64
N SER A 17 -11.11 8.34 -7.96
CA SER A 17 -10.76 9.41 -7.03
C SER A 17 -11.72 9.45 -5.81
N GLY A 18 -13.03 9.24 -6.03
CA GLY A 18 -14.00 9.15 -4.93
C GLY A 18 -13.77 7.92 -4.03
N ILE A 19 -13.38 6.79 -4.63
CA ILE A 19 -13.02 5.58 -3.86
C ILE A 19 -11.74 5.86 -3.04
N LEU A 20 -10.69 6.43 -3.64
CA LEU A 20 -9.45 6.77 -2.93
C LEU A 20 -9.68 7.72 -1.76
N GLN A 21 -10.54 8.72 -1.94
CA GLN A 21 -10.90 9.63 -0.86
C GLN A 21 -11.59 8.90 0.29
N THR A 22 -12.42 7.90 0.00
CA THR A 22 -13.08 7.06 1.01
C THR A 22 -12.09 6.14 1.74
N LEU A 23 -11.07 5.64 1.04
CA LEU A 23 -10.07 4.72 1.61
C LEU A 23 -8.93 5.44 2.35
N ARG A 24 -8.77 6.76 2.15
CA ARG A 24 -7.74 7.56 2.82
C ARG A 24 -7.87 7.45 4.34
N GLY A 25 -6.73 7.34 5.02
CA GLY A 25 -6.64 7.09 6.45
C GLY A 25 -6.80 5.63 6.86
N HIS A 26 -7.13 4.73 5.93
CA HIS A 26 -7.38 3.32 6.20
C HIS A 26 -6.46 2.36 5.42
N PHE A 27 -5.57 2.84 4.56
CA PHE A 27 -4.72 2.00 3.70
C PHE A 27 -3.87 1.03 4.52
N ALA A 28 -3.34 1.45 5.66
CA ALA A 28 -2.59 0.57 6.56
C ALA A 28 -3.41 -0.63 7.06
N ASN A 29 -4.63 -0.39 7.54
CA ASN A 29 -5.52 -1.45 8.01
C ASN A 29 -6.01 -2.34 6.85
N LEU A 30 -6.36 -1.73 5.72
CA LEU A 30 -6.81 -2.46 4.53
C LEU A 30 -5.71 -3.36 3.94
N SER A 31 -4.43 -3.03 4.15
CA SER A 31 -3.30 -3.80 3.64
C SER A 31 -3.17 -5.18 4.26
N THR A 32 -3.64 -5.37 5.50
CA THR A 32 -3.54 -6.65 6.23
C THR A 32 -4.79 -7.52 6.11
N GLN A 33 -5.72 -7.14 5.23
CA GLN A 33 -6.99 -7.84 5.03
C GLN A 33 -6.99 -8.57 3.68
N LYS A 34 -7.33 -9.87 3.69
CA LYS A 34 -7.31 -10.77 2.52
C LYS A 34 -7.82 -10.19 1.20
N TYR A 35 -8.91 -9.43 1.23
CA TYR A 35 -9.58 -8.94 0.02
C TYR A 35 -9.27 -7.48 -0.31
N SER A 36 -9.07 -6.64 0.70
CA SER A 36 -8.79 -5.22 0.54
C SER A 36 -7.31 -4.94 0.31
N SER A 37 -6.39 -5.84 0.69
CA SER A 37 -4.97 -5.75 0.34
C SER A 37 -4.75 -5.62 -1.17
N ASN A 38 -5.44 -6.47 -1.94
CA ASN A 38 -5.49 -6.43 -3.39
C ASN A 38 -6.01 -5.09 -3.95
N VAL A 39 -6.97 -4.46 -3.24
CA VAL A 39 -7.47 -3.12 -3.60
C VAL A 39 -6.37 -2.09 -3.39
N VAL A 40 -5.65 -2.14 -2.27
CA VAL A 40 -4.51 -1.24 -2.00
C VAL A 40 -3.41 -1.43 -3.04
N GLU A 41 -3.04 -2.66 -3.37
CA GLU A 41 -2.07 -2.95 -4.45
C GLU A 41 -2.51 -2.35 -5.78
N ASN A 42 -3.79 -2.51 -6.13
CA ASN A 42 -4.29 -1.97 -7.37
C ASN A 42 -4.26 -0.43 -7.36
N CYS A 43 -4.63 0.20 -6.25
CA CYS A 43 -4.49 1.65 -6.09
C CYS A 43 -3.04 2.09 -6.30
N LEU A 44 -2.08 1.45 -5.63
CA LEU A 44 -0.65 1.74 -5.79
C LEU A 44 -0.18 1.65 -7.25
N LYS A 45 -0.64 0.63 -8.00
CA LYS A 45 -0.22 0.41 -9.40
C LYS A 45 -0.83 1.39 -10.38
N ASN A 46 -2.09 1.78 -10.15
CA ASN A 46 -2.89 2.38 -11.19
C ASN A 46 -3.08 3.89 -11.01
N THR A 47 -3.01 4.45 -9.80
CA THR A 47 -3.34 5.86 -9.55
C THR A 47 -2.27 6.83 -10.02
N THR A 48 -2.60 8.13 -9.98
CA THR A 48 -1.65 9.22 -10.27
C THR A 48 -0.46 9.18 -9.33
N SER A 49 0.65 9.83 -9.71
CA SER A 49 1.86 9.88 -8.88
C SER A 49 1.58 10.48 -7.49
N ASP A 50 0.77 11.54 -7.43
CA ASP A 50 0.47 12.25 -6.18
C ASP A 50 -0.41 11.41 -5.25
N GLU A 51 -1.45 10.76 -5.79
CA GLU A 51 -2.31 9.86 -5.02
C GLU A 51 -1.52 8.66 -4.51
N ARG A 52 -0.66 8.08 -5.35
CA ARG A 52 0.21 6.97 -4.98
C ARG A 52 1.18 7.36 -3.88
N GLU A 53 1.83 8.52 -3.98
CA GLU A 53 2.70 9.03 -2.93
C GLU A 53 1.93 9.21 -1.62
N SER A 54 0.69 9.73 -1.67
CA SER A 54 -0.16 9.84 -0.49
C SER A 54 -0.44 8.49 0.17
N ILE A 55 -0.73 7.44 -0.62
CA ILE A 55 -0.95 6.07 -0.10
C ILE A 55 0.34 5.57 0.58
N ILE A 56 1.48 5.71 -0.11
CA ILE A 56 2.77 5.22 0.41
C ILE A 56 3.13 5.94 1.71
N ARG A 57 2.93 7.26 1.80
CA ARG A 57 3.18 8.03 3.03
C ARG A 57 2.31 7.58 4.18
N GLU A 58 1.05 7.25 3.91
CA GLU A 58 0.14 6.71 4.92
C GLU A 58 0.61 5.34 5.46
N LEU A 59 1.09 4.46 4.58
CA LEU A 59 1.70 3.18 4.99
C LEU A 59 2.98 3.43 5.82
N LEU A 60 3.84 4.33 5.36
CA LEU A 60 5.12 4.66 6.00
C LEU A 60 4.98 5.23 7.41
N TRP A 61 3.96 6.06 7.63
CA TRP A 61 3.68 6.70 8.92
C TRP A 61 2.69 5.91 9.79
N SER A 62 2.27 4.73 9.33
CA SER A 62 1.49 3.83 10.16
C SER A 62 2.29 3.42 11.40
N PRO A 63 1.71 3.50 12.62
CA PRO A 63 2.35 2.97 13.82
C PRO A 63 2.58 1.45 13.74
N ASN A 64 1.80 0.76 12.89
CA ASN A 64 1.82 -0.69 12.75
C ASN A 64 2.59 -1.14 11.50
N ILE A 65 3.52 -0.32 10.99
CA ILE A 65 4.24 -0.61 9.76
C ILE A 65 4.97 -1.95 9.77
N LEU A 66 5.54 -2.34 10.92
CA LEU A 66 6.20 -3.63 11.09
C LEU A 66 5.22 -4.80 10.94
N ASP A 67 4.02 -4.66 11.51
CA ASP A 67 2.97 -5.67 11.37
C ASP A 67 2.58 -5.85 9.90
N ILE A 68 2.51 -4.75 9.13
CA ILE A 68 2.22 -4.82 7.69
C ILE A 68 3.34 -5.56 6.94
N PHE A 69 4.61 -5.39 7.33
CA PHE A 69 5.73 -6.08 6.67
C PHE A 69 5.72 -7.59 6.88
N VAL A 70 5.27 -8.08 8.05
CA VAL A 70 5.22 -9.53 8.37
C VAL A 70 3.85 -10.16 8.12
N ASP A 71 2.82 -9.35 7.87
CA ASP A 71 1.47 -9.84 7.62
C ASP A 71 1.38 -10.69 6.34
N LEU A 72 0.50 -11.70 6.36
CA LEU A 72 0.28 -12.65 5.26
C LEU A 72 -0.12 -11.96 3.93
N TYR A 73 -0.77 -10.80 4.01
CA TYR A 73 -1.21 -10.01 2.86
C TYR A 73 -0.44 -8.69 2.73
N GLY A 74 -0.15 -8.03 3.86
CA GLY A 74 0.51 -6.73 3.91
C GLY A 74 1.89 -6.72 3.27
N ASN A 75 2.63 -7.83 3.34
CA ASN A 75 3.95 -7.93 2.73
C ASN A 75 3.90 -7.73 1.20
N TYR A 76 2.84 -8.16 0.53
CA TYR A 76 2.65 -7.97 -0.92
C TYR A 76 2.32 -6.52 -1.26
N VAL A 77 1.59 -5.84 -0.38
CA VAL A 77 1.31 -4.40 -0.50
C VAL A 77 2.61 -3.60 -0.37
N MET A 78 3.47 -3.92 0.61
CA MET A 78 4.75 -3.22 0.79
C MET A 78 5.72 -3.48 -0.36
N GLN A 79 5.77 -4.71 -0.89
CA GLN A 79 6.54 -5.03 -2.10
C GLN A 79 6.01 -4.26 -3.32
N THR A 80 4.68 -4.18 -3.48
CA THR A 80 4.07 -3.37 -4.54
C THR A 80 4.45 -1.91 -4.37
N ALA A 81 4.33 -1.35 -3.16
CA ALA A 81 4.67 0.04 -2.84
C ALA A 81 6.13 0.35 -3.22
N LEU A 82 7.08 -0.52 -2.85
CA LEU A 82 8.48 -0.43 -3.25
C LEU A 82 8.65 -0.44 -4.77
N SER A 83 7.94 -1.32 -5.49
CA SER A 83 8.07 -1.46 -6.94
C SER A 83 7.57 -0.24 -7.73
N VAL A 84 6.60 0.50 -7.18
CA VAL A 84 5.95 1.64 -7.87
C VAL A 84 6.40 3.01 -7.36
N ALA A 85 7.06 3.06 -6.19
CA ALA A 85 7.57 4.29 -5.59
C ALA A 85 8.72 4.88 -6.42
N LYS A 86 8.82 6.21 -6.45
CA LYS A 86 9.88 6.95 -7.15
C LYS A 86 10.39 8.10 -6.27
N GLY A 87 11.58 8.61 -6.57
CA GLY A 87 12.12 9.81 -5.90
C GLY A 87 12.30 9.65 -4.39
N GLY A 88 11.95 10.69 -3.63
CA GLY A 88 12.15 10.75 -2.17
C GLY A 88 11.42 9.65 -1.40
N VAL A 89 10.16 9.38 -1.76
CA VAL A 89 9.34 8.38 -1.04
C VAL A 89 9.88 6.96 -1.21
N HIS A 90 10.48 6.64 -2.37
CA HIS A 90 11.16 5.36 -2.57
C HIS A 90 12.37 5.20 -1.64
N LYS A 91 13.14 6.28 -1.45
CA LYS A 91 14.27 6.28 -0.51
C LYS A 91 13.79 6.10 0.94
N GLU A 92 12.74 6.82 1.34
CA GLU A 92 12.13 6.67 2.67
C GLU A 92 11.69 5.22 2.94
N LEU A 93 11.00 4.59 1.98
CA LEU A 93 10.60 3.18 2.03
C LEU A 93 11.80 2.24 2.23
N LEU A 94 12.87 2.44 1.47
CA LEU A 94 14.09 1.64 1.61
C LEU A 94 14.78 1.83 2.95
N ASP A 95 14.83 3.07 3.45
CA ASP A 95 15.47 3.37 4.73
C ASP A 95 14.70 2.72 5.89
N VAL A 96 13.36 2.77 5.84
CA VAL A 96 12.49 2.07 6.79
C VAL A 96 12.70 0.55 6.71
N LEU A 97 12.71 -0.03 5.51
CA LEU A 97 12.95 -1.47 5.37
C LEU A 97 14.32 -1.87 5.93
N LYS A 98 15.38 -1.13 5.60
CA LYS A 98 16.74 -1.39 6.08
C LYS A 98 16.86 -1.28 7.60
N LYS A 99 16.20 -0.29 8.20
CA LYS A 99 16.17 -0.12 9.65
C LYS A 99 15.51 -1.31 10.36
N ASN A 100 14.52 -1.93 9.71
CA ASN A 100 13.71 -2.99 10.30
C ASN A 100 14.10 -4.41 9.87
N LEU A 101 14.97 -4.56 8.86
CA LEU A 101 15.51 -5.85 8.39
C LEU A 101 15.97 -6.79 9.53
N PRO A 102 16.73 -6.32 10.55
CA PRO A 102 17.18 -7.19 11.64
C PRO A 102 16.02 -7.82 12.43
N THR A 103 14.92 -7.09 12.58
CA THR A 103 13.71 -7.56 13.29
C THR A 103 12.91 -8.54 12.44
N LEU A 104 12.83 -8.30 11.12
CA LEU A 104 12.13 -9.17 10.18
C LEU A 104 12.83 -10.53 10.01
N THR A 105 14.17 -10.57 10.07
CA THR A 105 14.94 -11.82 9.95
C THR A 105 14.98 -12.66 11.21
N GLN A 106 14.57 -12.12 12.37
CA GLN A 106 14.54 -12.85 13.64
C GLN A 106 13.18 -13.52 13.93
N GLN A 107 12.15 -13.22 13.14
CA GLN A 107 10.80 -13.76 13.28
C GLN A 107 10.45 -14.83 12.23
N GLY A 108 11.42 -15.21 11.38
CA GLY A 108 11.29 -16.24 10.35
C GLY A 108 11.98 -17.56 10.70
#